data_AF-A0A9X5LUP3-F1
#
_entry.id   AF-A0A9X5LUP3-F1
#
_cell.length_a   1.000
_cell.length_b   1.000
_cell.length_c   1.000
_cell.angle_alpha   90.00
_cell.angle_beta   90.00
_cell.angle_gamma   90.00
#
_symmetry.space_group_name_H-M   'P 1'
#
loop_
_entity.id
_entity.type
_entity.pdbx_description
1 polymer ?
#
loop_
_entity_poly.entity_id
_entity_poly.type
_entity_poly.pdbx_seq_one_letter_code
_entity_poly.pdbx_strand_id
1 'polypeptide(L)' 'MVSSLLTKVSLYLIEPAQFTHAGLLPGQNLRPLDALHLAATTDLGVDALATYDQRLQSAAHEIGMPVVAPS' A
#
# COMPACT_ATOMS: atom_id res chain seq x y z
N MET A 1 6.52 21.79 10.09
CA MET A 1 7.37 20.59 9.95
C MET A 1 6.52 19.47 9.39
N VAL A 2 7.04 18.59 8.53
CA VAL A 2 6.26 17.47 7.94
C VAL A 2 5.58 16.61 9.02
N SER A 3 6.20 16.49 10.20
CA SER A 3 5.67 15.73 11.33
C SER A 3 4.28 16.18 11.84
N SER A 4 3.90 17.46 11.68
CA SER A 4 2.55 17.93 12.06
C SER A 4 1.46 17.50 11.07
N LEU A 5 1.83 16.99 9.89
CA LEU A 5 0.87 16.37 8.98
C LEU A 5 0.47 14.98 9.47
N LEU A 6 1.40 14.24 10.08
CA LEU A 6 1.17 12.87 10.55
C LEU A 6 0.14 12.80 11.69
N THR A 7 -0.12 13.91 12.39
CA THR A 7 -1.18 13.97 13.42
C THR A 7 -2.59 14.02 12.81
N LYS A 8 -2.71 14.25 11.50
CA LYS A 8 -3.99 14.32 10.78
C LYS A 8 -4.38 13.02 10.09
N VAL A 9 -3.54 11.98 10.19
CA VAL A 9 -3.80 10.65 9.60
C VAL A 9 -3.63 9.59 10.67
N SER A 10 -4.42 8.53 10.57
CA SER A 10 -4.21 7.35 11.41
C SER A 10 -2.94 6.62 10.95
N LEU A 11 -2.05 6.34 11.90
CA LEU A 11 -0.87 5.54 11.64
C LEU A 11 -1.18 4.08 11.91
N TYR A 12 -0.89 3.23 10.93
CA TYR A 12 -0.96 1.79 11.07
C TYR A 12 0.45 1.23 11.17
N LEU A 13 0.72 0.49 12.25
CA LEU A 13 2.00 -0.17 12.46
C LEU A 13 1.98 -1.54 11.77
N ILE A 14 3.10 -1.85 11.12
CA ILE A 14 3.30 -3.14 10.47
C ILE A 14 3.54 -4.20 11.55
N GLU A 15 2.84 -5.32 11.44
CA GLU A 15 3.05 -6.51 12.25
C GLU A 15 3.78 -7.61 11.45
N PRO A 16 4.28 -8.67 12.10
CA PRO A 16 4.94 -9.77 11.40
C PRO A 16 4.09 -10.43 10.29
N ALA A 17 2.77 -10.48 10.47
CA ALA A 17 1.85 -11.12 9.53
C ALA A 17 1.84 -10.44 8.15
N GLN A 18 1.96 -9.11 8.08
CA GLN A 18 1.98 -8.38 6.82
C GLN A 18 3.21 -8.71 5.97
N PHE A 19 4.36 -9.07 6.57
CA PHE A 19 5.54 -9.49 5.80
C PHE A 19 5.29 -10.83 5.11
N THR A 20 4.62 -11.77 5.78
CA THR A 20 4.22 -13.04 5.17
C THR A 20 3.20 -12.80 4.07
N HIS A 21 2.17 -11.98 4.32
CA HIS A 21 1.17 -11.64 3.31
C HIS A 21 1.80 -10.97 2.09
N ALA A 22 2.69 -9.99 2.28
CA ALA A 22 3.43 -9.34 1.19
C ALA A 22 4.23 -10.33 0.35
N GLY A 23 4.83 -11.36 0.96
CA GLY A 23 5.55 -12.42 0.26
C GLY A 23 4.68 -13.36 -0.56
N LEU A 24 3.36 -13.36 -0.34
CA LEU A 24 2.39 -14.18 -1.08
C LEU A 24 1.72 -13.41 -2.23
N LEU A 25 1.91 -12.09 -2.32
CA LEU A 25 1.29 -11.29 -3.37
C LEU A 25 1.84 -11.69 -4.76
N PRO A 26 0.97 -11.77 -5.78
CA PRO A 26 1.39 -12.01 -7.14
C PRO A 26 2.13 -10.79 -7.70
N GLY A 27 3.05 -11.01 -8.64
CA GLY A 27 3.75 -9.93 -9.36
C GLY A 27 5.24 -10.23 -9.51
N GLN A 28 5.69 -10.48 -10.74
CA GLN A 28 7.07 -10.91 -10.99
C GLN A 28 8.13 -9.85 -10.68
N ASN A 29 7.75 -8.59 -10.47
CA ASN A 29 8.67 -7.46 -10.24
C ASN A 29 8.18 -6.49 -9.16
N LEU A 30 7.34 -6.96 -8.24
CA LEU A 30 6.84 -6.11 -7.16
C LEU A 30 8.00 -5.74 -6.21
N ARG A 31 8.24 -4.45 -6.00
CA ARG A 31 9.27 -4.05 -5.03
C ARG A 31 8.82 -4.43 -3.62
N PRO A 32 9.75 -4.73 -2.69
CA PRO A 32 9.39 -5.14 -1.33
C PRO A 32 8.47 -4.15 -0.60
N LEU A 33 8.69 -2.84 -0.75
CA LEU A 33 7.84 -1.82 -0.12
C LEU A 33 6.47 -1.71 -0.79
N ASP A 34 6.39 -1.89 -2.10
CA ASP A 34 5.12 -1.93 -2.83
C ASP A 34 4.27 -3.12 -2.34
N ALA A 35 4.90 -4.28 -2.16
CA ALA A 35 4.26 -5.48 -1.62
C ALA A 35 3.71 -5.26 -0.21
N LEU A 36 4.46 -4.60 0.67
CA LEU A 36 3.98 -4.26 2.01
C LEU A 36 2.80 -3.28 2.00
N HIS A 37 2.82 -2.28 1.12
CA HIS A 37 1.69 -1.38 0.97
C HIS A 37 0.43 -2.09 0.49
N LEU A 38 0.54 -2.99 -0.49
CA LEU A 38 -0.59 -3.76 -1.02
C LEU A 38 -1.11 -4.83 -0.03
N ALA A 39 -0.22 -5.43 0.77
CA ALA A 39 -0.64 -6.31 1.85
C ALA A 39 -1.44 -5.53 2.90
N ALA A 40 -0.93 -4.36 3.32
CA ALA A 40 -1.61 -3.51 4.28
C ALA A 40 -2.97 -3.00 3.79
N THR A 41 -3.12 -2.66 2.50
CA THR A 41 -4.43 -2.22 1.97
C THR A 41 -5.46 -3.35 2.02
N THR A 42 -5.04 -4.57 1.74
CA THR A 42 -5.89 -5.77 1.83
C THR A 42 -6.28 -6.06 3.28
N ASP A 43 -5.31 -6.05 4.20
CA ASP A 43 -5.53 -6.35 5.62
C ASP A 43 -6.41 -5.30 6.32
N LEU A 44 -6.24 -4.03 5.95
CA LEU A 44 -7.05 -2.92 6.48
C LEU A 44 -8.43 -2.82 5.84
N GLY A 45 -8.66 -3.46 4.69
CA GLY A 45 -9.91 -3.35 3.94
C GLY A 45 -10.23 -1.91 3.50
N VAL A 46 -9.21 -1.16 3.07
CA VAL A 46 -9.39 0.24 2.66
C VAL A 46 -10.15 0.36 1.33
N ASP A 47 -10.84 1.48 1.14
CA ASP A 47 -11.58 1.74 -0.10
C ASP A 47 -10.67 2.00 -1.31
N ALA A 48 -9.50 2.59 -1.09
CA ALA A 48 -8.53 2.89 -2.15
C ALA A 48 -7.10 3.13 -1.61
N LEU A 49 -6.11 2.92 -2.47
CA LEU A 49 -4.72 3.29 -2.26
C LEU A 49 -4.43 4.69 -2.83
N ALA A 50 -3.99 5.61 -1.98
CA ALA A 50 -3.51 6.93 -2.42
C ALA A 50 -2.01 6.89 -2.73
N THR A 51 -1.60 7.15 -3.97
CA THR A 51 -0.17 7.18 -4.33
C THR A 51 0.12 8.01 -5.58
N TYR A 52 1.28 8.67 -5.59
CA TYR A 52 1.84 9.35 -6.75
C TYR A 52 2.74 8.44 -7.61
N ASP A 53 3.12 7.25 -7.09
CA ASP A 53 4.04 6.34 -7.79
C ASP A 53 3.27 5.47 -8.80
N GLN A 54 3.42 5.77 -10.09
CA GLN A 54 2.76 5.07 -11.19
C GLN A 54 3.02 3.56 -11.20
N ARG A 55 4.18 3.10 -10.71
CA ARG A 55 4.47 1.66 -10.65
C ARG A 55 3.63 0.97 -9.60
N LEU A 56 3.46 1.62 -8.44
CA LEU A 56 2.59 1.12 -7.39
C LEU A 56 1.11 1.18 -7.81
N GLN A 57 0.71 2.19 -8.59
CA GLN A 57 -0.63 2.26 -9.18
C GLN A 57 -0.90 1.04 -10.07
N SER A 58 0.02 0.72 -10.99
CA SER A 58 -0.11 -0.47 -11.85
C SER A 58 -0.22 -1.76 -11.03
N ALA A 59 0.63 -1.93 -10.02
CA ALA A 59 0.58 -3.12 -9.15
C ALA A 59 -0.72 -3.23 -8.35
N ALA A 60 -1.25 -2.11 -7.86
CA ALA A 60 -2.55 -2.08 -7.18
C ALA A 60 -3.68 -2.52 -8.13
N HIS A 61 -3.66 -2.04 -9.38
CA HIS A 61 -4.63 -2.44 -10.38
C HIS A 61 -4.57 -3.92 -10.74
N GLU A 62 -3.38 -4.54 -10.77
CA GLU A 62 -3.22 -5.98 -11.03
C GLU A 62 -3.93 -6.86 -9.99
N ILE A 63 -4.08 -6.37 -8.75
CA ILE A 63 -4.80 -7.08 -7.67
C ILE A 63 -6.21 -6.53 -7.41
N GLY A 64 -6.71 -5.64 -8.27
CA GLY A 64 -8.06 -5.07 -8.16
C GLY A 64 -8.23 -4.01 -7.07
N MET A 65 -7.14 -3.46 -6.52
CA MET A 65 -7.18 -2.37 -5.53
C MET A 65 -7.45 -1.03 -6.22
N PRO A 66 -8.53 -0.30 -5.86
CA PRO A 66 -8.77 1.04 -6.37
C PRO A 66 -7.65 2.01 -6.00
N VAL A 67 -7.37 2.98 -6.88
CA VAL A 67 -6.27 3.93 -6.72
C VAL A 67 -6.78 5.36 -6.81
N VAL A 68 -6.32 6.21 -5.89
CA VAL A 68 -6.45 7.67 -5.97
C VAL A 68 -5.07 8.25 -6.22
N ALA A 69 -4.86 8.87 -7.39
CA ALA A 69 -3.62 9.51 -7.76
C ALA A 69 -3.78 11.03 -7.70
N PRO A 70 -3.24 11.71 -6.66
CA PRO A 70 -3.32 13.16 -6.61
C PRO A 70 -2.39 13.78 -7.66
N SER A 71 -2.75 14.98 -8.14
CA SER A 71 -2.00 15.78 -9.12
C SER A 71 -0.86 16.58 -8.50
#